data_AF-A0ABD7EMG7-F1
#
_entry.id   AF-A0ABD7EMG7-F1
#
_cell.length_a   1.000
_cell.length_b   1.000
_cell.length_c   1.000
_cell.angle_alpha   90.00
_cell.angle_beta   90.00
_cell.angle_gamma   90.00
#
_symmetry.space_group_name_H-M   'P 1'
#
loop_
_entity.id
_entity.type
_entity.pdbx_description
1 polymer ?
#
loop_
_entity_poly.entity_id
_entity_poly.type
_entity_poly.pdbx_seq_one_letter_code
_entity_poly.pdbx_strand_id
1 'polypeptide(L)'
;MKTEEFNKCREFLENAISANTENGEFLIAYQKLIELKSIYDRETDKARIEKEIREAEFNTKYQTTVHSNNTDYNKSLNQNNVDYSVALHTNNTNLDINRNNNLSSIIQNNQNQHFGLANNMISNGFTSL
;
A
#
# COMPACT_ATOMS: atom_id res chain seq x y z
N MET A 1 41.09 -12.86 -8.50
CA MET A 1 42.40 -12.31 -8.84
C MET A 1 42.20 -10.93 -9.41
N LYS A 2 42.67 -9.91 -8.70
CA LYS A 2 42.55 -8.52 -9.18
C LYS A 2 43.38 -8.36 -10.45
N THR A 3 43.01 -7.42 -11.31
CA THR A 3 43.71 -7.17 -12.59
C THR A 3 45.20 -6.91 -12.39
N GLU A 4 45.58 -6.21 -11.33
CA GLU A 4 46.97 -5.94 -11.01
C GLU A 4 47.77 -7.22 -10.69
N GLU A 5 47.19 -8.13 -9.90
CA GLU A 5 47.83 -9.41 -9.55
C GLU A 5 47.98 -10.30 -10.77
N PHE A 6 46.94 -10.34 -11.62
CA PHE A 6 46.97 -11.07 -12.88
C PHE A 6 48.09 -10.55 -13.80
N ASN A 7 48.20 -9.24 -13.95
CA ASN A 7 49.22 -8.63 -14.83
C ASN A 7 50.63 -8.93 -14.34
N LYS A 8 50.89 -8.85 -13.02
CA LYS A 8 52.18 -9.19 -12.43
C LYS A 8 52.56 -10.65 -12.69
N CYS A 9 51.63 -11.58 -12.47
CA CYS A 9 51.86 -13.00 -12.74
C CYS A 9 52.06 -13.28 -14.23
N ARG A 10 51.30 -12.60 -15.09
CA ARG A 10 51.40 -12.71 -16.55
C ARG A 10 52.78 -12.27 -17.03
N GLU A 11 53.22 -11.08 -16.65
CA GLU A 11 54.54 -10.53 -17.02
C GLU A 11 55.69 -11.42 -16.52
N PHE A 12 55.60 -11.93 -15.29
CA PHE A 12 56.57 -12.87 -14.77
C PHE A 12 56.69 -14.12 -15.64
N LEU A 13 55.55 -14.74 -15.99
CA LEU A 13 55.53 -15.95 -16.82
C LEU A 13 55.98 -15.67 -18.26
N GLU A 14 55.58 -14.54 -18.86
CA GLU A 14 56.03 -14.13 -20.20
C GLU A 14 57.55 -13.96 -20.26
N ASN A 15 58.15 -13.35 -19.23
CA ASN A 15 59.61 -13.22 -19.13
C ASN A 15 60.29 -14.58 -18.95
N ALA A 16 59.74 -15.46 -18.12
CA ALA A 16 60.29 -16.79 -17.88
C ALA A 16 60.24 -17.70 -19.12
N ILE A 17 59.12 -17.66 -19.86
CA ILE A 17 58.96 -18.38 -21.14
C ILE A 17 59.97 -17.87 -22.17
N SER A 18 60.13 -16.54 -22.28
CA SER A 18 61.05 -15.93 -23.23
C SER A 18 62.53 -16.26 -22.92
N ALA A 19 62.86 -16.41 -21.64
CA ALA A 19 64.21 -16.76 -21.19
C ALA A 19 64.52 -18.27 -21.27
N ASN A 20 63.50 -19.13 -21.29
CA ASN A 20 63.66 -20.58 -21.25
C ASN A 20 62.61 -21.29 -22.11
N THR A 21 62.78 -21.19 -23.43
CA THR A 21 61.80 -21.64 -24.43
C THR A 21 61.55 -23.15 -24.47
N GLU A 22 62.45 -23.96 -23.91
CA GLU A 22 62.29 -25.42 -23.84
C GLU A 22 61.54 -25.89 -22.59
N ASN A 23 61.31 -25.00 -21.61
CA ASN A 23 60.59 -25.35 -20.39
C ASN A 23 59.07 -25.18 -20.58
N GLY A 24 58.40 -26.27 -20.97
CA GLY A 24 56.95 -26.33 -21.15
C GLY A 24 56.11 -26.10 -19.88
N GLU A 25 56.70 -26.20 -18.68
CA GLU A 25 55.96 -25.98 -17.42
C GLU A 25 55.47 -24.55 -17.28
N PHE A 26 56.25 -23.56 -17.76
CA PHE A 26 55.82 -22.16 -17.73
C PHE A 26 54.65 -21.89 -18.67
N LEU A 27 54.60 -22.59 -19.81
CA LEU A 27 53.48 -22.50 -20.73
C LEU A 27 52.20 -23.10 -20.11
N ILE A 28 52.31 -24.23 -19.42
CA ILE A 28 51.21 -24.84 -18.68
C ILE A 28 50.73 -23.91 -17.56
N ALA A 29 51.64 -23.30 -16.80
CA ALA A 29 51.31 -22.34 -15.76
C ALA A 29 50.62 -21.09 -16.33
N TYR A 30 51.07 -20.61 -17.49
CA TYR A 30 50.46 -19.47 -18.20
C TYR A 30 49.03 -19.79 -18.64
N GLN A 31 48.81 -20.95 -19.27
CA GLN A 31 47.47 -21.43 -19.64
C GLN A 31 46.54 -21.43 -18.41
N LYS A 32 47.01 -21.99 -17.30
CA LYS A 32 46.24 -22.07 -16.05
C LYS A 32 45.96 -20.69 -15.44
N LEU A 33 46.87 -19.72 -15.57
CA LEU A 33 46.65 -18.35 -15.14
C LEU A 33 45.50 -17.69 -15.90
N ILE A 34 45.43 -17.89 -17.22
CA ILE A 34 44.34 -17.38 -18.06
C ILE A 34 43.00 -18.02 -17.65
N GLU A 35 42.97 -19.33 -17.44
CA GLU A 35 41.78 -20.04 -16.98
C GLU A 35 41.28 -19.51 -15.63
N LEU A 36 42.19 -19.35 -14.66
CA LEU A 36 41.86 -18.82 -13.34
C LEU A 36 41.32 -17.38 -13.42
N LYS A 37 41.87 -16.55 -14.31
CA LYS A 37 41.37 -15.20 -14.53
C LYS A 37 39.96 -15.21 -15.11
N SER A 38 39.73 -16.02 -16.15
CA SER A 38 38.42 -16.19 -16.77
C SER A 38 37.35 -16.66 -15.77
N ILE A 39 37.68 -17.66 -14.94
CA ILE A 39 36.79 -18.13 -13.87
C ILE A 39 36.50 -17.01 -12.88
N TYR A 40 37.52 -16.29 -12.42
CA TYR A 40 37.35 -15.22 -11.45
C TYR A 40 36.47 -14.08 -11.98
N ASP A 41 36.70 -13.64 -13.22
CA ASP A 41 35.92 -12.57 -13.84
C ASP A 41 34.45 -13.01 -13.97
N ARG A 42 34.21 -14.24 -14.41
CA ARG A 42 32.87 -14.83 -14.50
C ARG A 42 32.15 -14.89 -13.14
N GLU A 43 32.82 -15.35 -12.09
CA GLU A 43 32.22 -15.40 -10.75
C GLU A 43 31.98 -14.00 -10.18
N THR A 44 32.83 -13.03 -10.51
CA THR A 44 32.66 -11.63 -10.10
C THR A 44 31.46 -11.00 -10.79
N ASP A 45 31.31 -11.19 -12.10
CA ASP A 45 30.16 -10.71 -12.87
C ASP A 45 28.87 -11.37 -12.41
N LYS A 46 28.90 -12.69 -12.18
CA LYS A 46 27.76 -13.42 -11.61
C LYS A 46 27.35 -12.86 -10.25
N ALA A 47 28.30 -12.65 -9.34
CA ALA A 47 28.01 -12.09 -8.03
C ALA A 47 27.42 -10.67 -8.12
N ARG A 48 27.89 -9.85 -9.06
CA ARG A 48 27.34 -8.52 -9.33
C ARG A 48 25.89 -8.60 -9.83
N ILE A 49 25.63 -9.44 -10.84
CA ILE A 49 24.29 -9.63 -11.41
C ILE A 49 23.33 -10.16 -10.35
N GLU A 50 23.71 -11.16 -9.56
CA GLU A 50 22.88 -11.68 -8.48
C GLU A 50 22.56 -10.63 -7.41
N LYS A 51 23.51 -9.74 -7.12
CA LYS A 51 23.27 -8.61 -6.21
C LYS A 51 22.25 -7.64 -6.81
N GLU A 52 22.41 -7.25 -8.07
CA GLU A 52 21.48 -6.36 -8.78
C GLU A 52 20.06 -6.97 -8.84
N ILE A 53 19.93 -8.27 -9.11
CA ILE A 53 18.65 -8.99 -9.08
C ILE A 53 18.03 -8.94 -7.69
N ARG A 54 18.78 -9.26 -6.64
CA ARG A 54 18.25 -9.22 -5.26
C ARG A 54 17.78 -7.82 -4.85
N GLU A 55 18.51 -6.79 -5.23
CA GLU A 55 18.13 -5.39 -4.96
C GLU A 55 16.87 -5.00 -5.72
N ALA A 56 16.75 -5.41 -6.99
CA ALA A 56 15.56 -5.16 -7.80
C ALA A 56 14.31 -5.89 -7.25
N GLU A 57 14.47 -7.16 -6.84
CA GLU A 57 13.41 -7.94 -6.21
C GLU A 57 12.96 -7.32 -4.88
N PHE A 58 13.93 -6.91 -4.05
CA PHE A 58 13.64 -6.24 -2.78
C PHE A 58 12.86 -4.94 -3.00
N ASN A 59 13.33 -4.08 -3.91
CA ASN A 59 12.66 -2.82 -4.22
C ASN A 59 11.24 -3.07 -4.76
N THR A 60 11.06 -4.05 -5.65
CA THR A 60 9.74 -4.41 -6.18
C THR A 60 8.79 -4.87 -5.07
N LYS A 61 9.24 -5.75 -4.18
CA LYS A 61 8.45 -6.21 -3.03
C LYS A 61 8.09 -5.05 -2.11
N TYR A 62 9.06 -4.20 -1.76
CA TYR A 62 8.85 -3.04 -0.91
C TYR A 62 7.80 -2.09 -1.50
N GLN A 63 7.94 -1.70 -2.75
CA GLN A 63 6.99 -0.81 -3.44
C GLN A 63 5.59 -1.42 -3.50
N THR A 64 5.51 -2.73 -3.77
CA THR A 64 4.23 -3.45 -3.79
C THR A 64 3.56 -3.41 -2.43
N THR A 65 4.29 -3.72 -1.35
CA THR A 65 3.76 -3.68 0.02
C THR A 65 3.29 -2.28 0.40
N VAL A 66 4.07 -1.25 0.11
CA VAL A 66 3.69 0.15 0.38
C VAL A 66 2.42 0.52 -0.38
N HIS A 67 2.35 0.18 -1.67
CA HIS A 67 1.19 0.48 -2.50
C HIS A 67 -0.08 -0.23 -2.01
N SER A 68 0.00 -1.51 -1.67
CA SER A 68 -1.11 -2.28 -1.10
C SER A 68 -1.59 -1.67 0.22
N ASN A 69 -0.67 -1.40 1.15
CA ASN A 69 -1.02 -0.82 2.45
C ASN A 69 -1.71 0.54 2.31
N ASN A 70 -1.18 1.41 1.44
CA ASN A 70 -1.78 2.72 1.20
C ASN A 70 -3.18 2.60 0.56
N THR A 71 -3.34 1.65 -0.35
CA THR A 71 -4.64 1.39 -1.00
C THR A 71 -5.68 0.94 0.02
N ASP A 72 -5.33 -0.01 0.88
CA ASP A 72 -6.25 -0.55 1.89
C ASP A 72 -6.57 0.48 2.98
N TYR A 73 -5.57 1.27 3.40
CA TYR A 73 -5.77 2.40 4.29
C TYR A 73 -6.76 3.41 3.70
N ASN A 74 -6.55 3.83 2.44
CA ASN A 74 -7.42 4.81 1.79
C ASN A 74 -8.85 4.27 1.59
N LYS A 75 -9.01 2.98 1.28
CA LYS A 75 -10.35 2.35 1.23
C LYS A 75 -11.04 2.42 2.59
N SER A 76 -10.34 2.04 3.66
CA SER A 76 -10.90 2.08 5.02
C SER A 76 -11.27 3.50 5.45
N LEU A 77 -10.40 4.48 5.17
CA LEU A 77 -10.66 5.88 5.47
C LEU A 77 -11.90 6.40 4.74
N ASN A 78 -12.01 6.11 3.44
CA ASN A 78 -13.15 6.53 2.63
C ASN A 78 -14.45 5.88 3.11
N GLN A 79 -14.42 4.58 3.46
CA GLN A 79 -15.58 3.88 4.01
C GLN A 79 -16.03 4.53 5.33
N ASN A 80 -15.10 4.78 6.25
CA ASN A 80 -15.42 5.42 7.53
C ASN A 80 -16.05 6.81 7.33
N ASN A 81 -15.54 7.60 6.38
CA ASN A 81 -16.10 8.92 6.07
C ASN A 81 -17.54 8.82 5.51
N VAL A 82 -17.79 7.84 4.63
CA VAL A 82 -19.14 7.59 4.10
C VAL A 82 -20.08 7.16 5.22
N ASP A 83 -19.67 6.19 6.05
CA ASP A 83 -20.49 5.67 7.14
C ASP A 83 -20.82 6.76 8.15
N TYR A 84 -19.84 7.61 8.49
CA TYR A 84 -20.04 8.77 9.35
C TYR A 84 -21.03 9.76 8.74
N SER A 85 -20.88 10.09 7.46
CA SER A 85 -21.78 11.02 6.77
C SER A 85 -23.21 10.49 6.71
N VAL A 86 -23.38 9.19 6.45
CA VAL A 86 -24.69 8.53 6.44
C VAL A 86 -25.31 8.56 7.82
N ALA A 87 -24.56 8.19 8.87
CA ALA A 87 -25.04 8.21 10.24
C ALA A 87 -25.49 9.61 10.68
N LEU A 88 -24.72 10.65 10.33
CA LEU A 88 -25.08 12.04 10.62
C LEU A 88 -26.37 12.44 9.89
N HIS A 89 -26.48 12.12 8.60
CA HIS A 89 -27.67 12.41 7.82
C HIS A 89 -28.91 11.71 8.37
N THR A 90 -28.81 10.42 8.70
CA THR A 90 -29.91 9.66 9.31
C THR A 90 -30.36 10.27 10.64
N ASN A 91 -29.42 10.66 11.50
CA ASN A 91 -29.76 11.29 12.78
C ASN A 91 -30.52 12.62 12.58
N ASN A 92 -30.05 13.46 11.67
CA ASN A 92 -30.71 14.73 11.37
C ASN A 92 -32.12 14.52 10.81
N THR A 93 -32.28 13.61 9.85
CA THR A 93 -33.59 13.26 9.29
C THR A 93 -34.55 12.74 10.36
N ASN A 94 -34.08 11.89 11.28
CA ASN A 94 -34.89 11.40 12.39
C ASN A 94 -35.30 12.52 13.36
N LEU A 95 -34.40 13.46 13.65
CA LEU A 95 -34.72 14.62 14.49
C LEU A 95 -35.81 15.49 13.84
N ASP A 96 -35.73 15.72 12.54
CA ASP A 96 -36.72 16.53 11.81
C ASP A 96 -38.08 15.82 11.74
N ILE A 97 -38.10 14.51 11.49
CA ILE A 97 -39.33 13.70 11.55
C ILE A 97 -39.97 13.79 12.94
N ASN A 98 -39.17 13.62 14.01
CA ASN A 98 -39.67 13.69 15.38
C ASN A 98 -40.24 15.07 15.72
N ARG A 99 -39.59 16.15 15.27
CA ARG A 99 -40.10 17.52 15.42
C ARG A 99 -41.44 17.70 14.72
N ASN A 100 -41.56 17.25 13.47
CA ASN A 100 -42.78 17.36 12.70
C ASN A 100 -43.93 16.54 13.29
N ASN A 101 -43.64 15.33 13.76
CA ASN A 101 -44.62 14.48 14.44
C ASN A 101 -45.13 15.15 15.72
N ASN A 102 -44.23 15.67 16.56
CA ASN A 102 -44.61 16.37 17.78
C ASN A 102 -45.50 17.60 17.50
N LEU A 103 -45.15 18.41 16.50
CA LEU A 103 -45.95 19.56 16.09
C LEU A 103 -47.35 19.14 15.62
N SER A 104 -47.41 18.10 14.80
CA SER A 104 -48.68 17.56 14.27
C SER A 104 -49.59 17.05 15.40
N SER A 105 -49.02 16.34 16.39
CA SER A 105 -49.75 15.89 17.58
C SER A 105 -50.28 17.05 18.42
N ILE A 106 -49.50 18.12 18.60
CA ILE A 106 -49.96 19.33 19.32
C ILE A 106 -51.15 19.98 18.60
N ILE A 107 -51.06 20.14 17.28
CA ILE A 107 -52.15 20.72 16.48
C ILE A 107 -53.42 19.88 16.59
N GLN A 108 -53.30 18.55 16.46
CA GLN A 108 -54.44 17.64 16.59
C GLN A 108 -55.09 17.71 17.98
N ASN A 109 -54.28 17.74 19.04
CA ASN A 109 -54.79 17.86 20.41
C ASN A 109 -55.55 19.16 20.63
N ASN A 110 -55.03 20.29 20.13
CA ASN A 110 -55.72 21.58 20.22
C ASN A 110 -57.04 21.56 19.46
N GLN A 111 -57.08 21.01 18.24
CA GLN A 111 -58.32 20.85 17.47
C GLN A 111 -59.34 20.02 18.24
N ASN A 112 -58.94 18.86 18.78
CA ASN A 112 -59.83 18.00 19.56
C ASN A 112 -60.40 18.70 20.79
N GLN A 113 -59.60 19.49 21.51
CA GLN A 113 -60.07 20.29 22.64
C GLN A 113 -61.09 21.35 22.20
N HIS A 114 -60.83 22.08 21.12
CA HIS A 114 -61.76 23.08 20.59
C HIS A 114 -63.09 22.45 20.15
N PHE A 115 -63.05 21.31 19.44
CA PHE A 115 -64.27 20.58 19.07
C PHE A 115 -65.01 20.02 20.28
N GLY A 116 -64.30 19.51 21.28
CA GLY A 116 -64.90 19.05 22.54
C GLY A 116 -65.61 20.16 23.30
N LEU A 117 -64.99 21.35 23.38
CA LEU A 117 -65.61 22.54 23.97
C LEU A 117 -66.82 23.01 23.17
N ALA A 118 -66.72 23.08 21.84
CA ALA A 118 -67.83 23.45 20.98
C ALA A 118 -69.02 22.47 21.11
N ASN A 119 -68.76 21.16 21.11
CA ASN A 119 -69.78 20.14 21.32
C ASN A 119 -70.44 20.26 22.70
N ASN A 120 -69.66 20.53 23.76
CA ASN A 120 -70.22 20.76 25.09
C ASN A 120 -71.07 22.04 25.16
N MET A 121 -70.68 23.12 24.48
CA MET A 121 -71.47 24.36 24.44
C MET A 121 -72.76 24.18 23.65
N ILE A 122 -72.74 23.46 22.53
CA ILE A 122 -73.94 23.14 21.74
C ILE A 122 -74.87 22.22 22.55
N SER A 123 -74.33 21.17 23.17
CA SER A 123 -75.11 20.22 23.96
C SER A 123 -75.77 20.85 25.19
N ASN A 124 -75.08 21.77 25.88
CA ASN A 124 -75.63 22.46 27.06
C ASN A 124 -76.44 23.73 26.70
N GLY A 125 -76.29 24.27 25.48
CA GLY A 125 -77.05 25.44 25.01
C GLY A 125 -78.44 25.12 24.46
N PHE A 126 -78.72 23.86 24.11
CA PHE A 126 -80.02 23.41 23.60
C PHE A 126 -80.99 22.88 24.67
N THR A 127 -80.65 22.97 25.96
CA THR A 127 -81.48 22.48 27.08
C THR A 127 -82.29 23.58 27.80
N SER A 128 -82.45 24.78 27.22
CA SER A 128 -83.27 25.85 27.82
C SER A 128 -84.23 26.56 26.83
N LEU A 129 -85.08 25.81 26.13
CA LEU A 129 -86.27 26.35 25.47
C LEU A 129 -87.52 25.61 25.93
#